data_AF-A0A818ZJ06-F1
#
_entry.id   AF-A0A818ZJ06-F1
#
_cell.length_a   1.000
_cell.length_b   1.000
_cell.length_c   1.000
_cell.angle_alpha   90.00
_cell.angle_beta   90.00
_cell.angle_gamma   90.00
#
_symmetry.space_group_name_H-M   'P 1'
#
loop_
_entity.id
_entity.type
_entity.pdbx_description
1 polymer ?
#
loop_
_entity_poly.entity_id
_entity_poly.type
_entity_poly.pdbx_seq_one_letter_code
_entity_poly.pdbx_strand_id
1 'polypeptide(L)'
;MMLVANSCLATLMFGSAMLSLTSFTLQNDLKQIQYQFPFCVFIGYATYVTCTIQNYSLLLQAIYRYLFIVHPNRLFWHSYRIQLMFICISWIIAIALPMEYLFTGEIIYDVDNQICQMTLRFSFSVIYMAFCLFGIPVSMIMFIYFLLVRYVKQMSANVRPTNTLPRAQRDLKMVRRIVILVMILVTICFPYQLFLIMSFFNITPKHNFRIAFIFGDTAMLCVIITLFQFTDPLKMSLMKIINRQANMVIPAVS
;
A
#
# COMPACT_ATOMS: atom_id res chain seq x y z
N MET A 1 -3.51 -13.50 -10.43
CA MET A 1 -2.22 -13.44 -9.69
C MET A 1 -1.47 -12.14 -9.97
N MET A 2 -1.56 -11.58 -11.18
CA MET A 2 -0.89 -10.32 -11.56
C MET A 2 -1.17 -9.15 -10.61
N LEU A 3 -2.42 -8.93 -10.18
CA LEU A 3 -2.76 -7.85 -9.25
C LEU A 3 -2.10 -7.99 -7.87
N VAL A 4 -1.91 -9.23 -7.41
CA VAL A 4 -1.25 -9.47 -6.12
C VAL A 4 0.24 -9.14 -6.24
N ALA A 5 0.87 -9.55 -7.33
CA ALA A 5 2.26 -9.19 -7.60
C ALA A 5 2.44 -7.67 -7.72
N ASN A 6 1.52 -6.98 -8.42
CA ASN A 6 1.51 -5.51 -8.49
C ASN A 6 1.37 -4.86 -7.11
N SER A 7 0.48 -5.36 -6.26
CA SER A 7 0.30 -4.83 -4.89
C SER A 7 1.53 -5.07 -4.01
N CYS A 8 2.20 -6.23 -4.15
CA CYS A 8 3.47 -6.50 -3.49
C CYS A 8 4.57 -5.54 -3.98
N LEU A 9 4.70 -5.33 -5.29
CA LEU A 9 5.66 -4.40 -5.88
C LEU A 9 5.41 -2.97 -5.39
N ALA A 10 4.15 -2.51 -5.42
CA ALA A 10 3.77 -1.20 -4.95
C ALA A 10 4.09 -0.99 -3.46
N THR A 11 3.83 -2.00 -2.62
CA THR A 11 4.14 -1.95 -1.20
C THR A 11 5.66 -1.90 -0.97
N LEU A 12 6.45 -2.66 -1.75
CA LEU A 12 7.92 -2.60 -1.69
C LEU A 12 8.46 -1.23 -2.09
N MET A 13 7.91 -0.64 -3.16
CA MET A 13 8.31 0.70 -3.61
C MET A 13 7.98 1.79 -2.58
N PHE A 14 6.80 1.72 -1.97
CA PHE A 14 6.43 2.67 -0.91
C PHE A 14 7.29 2.47 0.34
N GLY A 15 7.51 1.21 0.76
CA GLY A 15 8.37 0.90 1.89
C GLY A 15 9.82 1.36 1.69
N SER A 16 10.38 1.22 0.47
CA SER A 16 11.74 1.70 0.19
C SER A 16 11.84 3.22 0.12
N ALA A 17 10.83 3.91 -0.40
CA ALA A 17 10.77 5.37 -0.40
C ALA A 17 10.71 5.93 1.03
N MET A 18 9.86 5.35 1.87
CA MET A 18 9.74 5.76 3.27
C MET A 18 11.01 5.46 4.07
N LEU A 19 11.60 4.27 3.89
CA LEU A 19 12.89 3.91 4.51
C LEU A 19 14.01 4.89 4.11
N SER A 20 13.99 5.38 2.87
CA SER A 20 14.97 6.35 2.38
C SER A 20 14.80 7.70 3.09
N LEU A 21 13.56 8.16 3.28
CA LEU A 21 13.25 9.38 4.05
C LEU A 21 13.70 9.24 5.51
N THR A 22 13.33 8.16 6.19
CA THR A 22 13.68 7.97 7.61
C THR A 22 15.17 7.79 7.81
N SER A 23 15.86 7.08 6.93
CA SER A 23 17.32 6.96 6.96
C SER A 23 18.01 8.32 6.79
N PHE A 24 17.49 9.18 5.91
CA PHE A 24 18.02 10.52 5.71
C PHE A 24 17.81 11.40 6.95
N THR A 25 16.60 11.41 7.51
CA THR A 25 16.30 12.13 8.76
C THR A 25 17.20 11.66 9.91
N LEU A 26 17.38 10.34 10.05
CA LEU A 26 18.25 9.77 11.08
C LEU A 26 19.71 10.19 10.90
N GLN A 27 20.22 10.23 9.67
CA GLN A 27 21.59 10.70 9.41
C GLN A 27 21.80 12.18 9.78
N ASN A 28 20.82 13.03 9.47
CA ASN A 28 20.86 14.44 9.82
C ASN A 28 20.82 14.64 11.35
N ASP A 29 19.98 13.87 12.05
CA ASP A 29 19.90 13.87 13.52
C ASP A 29 21.21 13.39 14.16
N LEU A 30 21.80 12.29 13.68
CA LEU A 30 23.07 11.75 14.19
C LEU A 30 24.24 12.72 14.02
N LYS A 31 24.26 13.46 12.91
CA LYS A 31 25.29 14.47 12.63
C LYS A 31 24.97 15.84 13.21
N GLN A 32 23.78 16.02 13.80
CA GLN A 32 23.27 17.31 14.27
C GLN A 32 23.34 18.42 13.20
N ILE A 33 23.12 18.06 11.93
CA ILE A 33 23.14 18.99 10.80
C ILE A 33 21.74 19.17 10.23
N GLN A 34 21.44 20.38 9.77
CA GLN A 34 20.27 20.65 8.94
C GLN A 34 20.75 20.77 7.49
N TYR A 35 20.74 19.64 6.78
CA TYR A 35 21.18 19.58 5.39
C TYR A 35 20.01 19.17 4.50
N GLN A 36 19.77 19.94 3.43
CA GLN A 36 18.83 19.58 2.38
C GLN A 36 19.58 18.81 1.29
N PHE A 37 19.20 17.56 1.08
CA PHE A 37 19.73 16.75 -0.03
C PHE A 37 19.16 17.23 -1.38
N PRO A 38 19.94 17.27 -2.48
CA PRO A 38 19.47 17.75 -3.78
C PRO A 38 18.23 17.03 -4.33
N PHE A 39 18.04 15.75 -4.01
CA PHE A 39 16.86 14.97 -4.44
C PHE A 39 15.72 14.97 -3.41
N CYS A 40 15.76 15.85 -2.42
CA CYS A 40 14.75 15.97 -1.37
C CYS A 40 13.32 16.05 -1.95
N VAL A 41 13.08 17.00 -2.84
CA VAL A 41 11.77 17.21 -3.47
C VAL A 41 11.34 15.98 -4.27
N PHE A 42 12.27 15.35 -5.00
CA PHE A 42 12.00 14.15 -5.78
C PHE A 42 11.62 12.96 -4.89
N ILE A 43 12.30 12.77 -3.75
CA ILE A 43 11.98 11.70 -2.79
C ILE A 43 10.63 11.95 -2.13
N GLY A 44 10.32 13.20 -1.76
CA GLY A 44 9.01 13.57 -1.23
C GLY A 44 7.90 13.27 -2.24
N TYR A 45 8.07 13.69 -3.49
CA TYR A 45 7.17 13.37 -4.60
C TYR A 45 7.02 11.85 -4.80
N ALA A 46 8.13 11.11 -4.87
CA ALA A 46 8.14 9.67 -5.05
C ALA A 46 7.39 8.95 -3.91
N THR A 47 7.44 9.48 -2.69
CA THR A 47 6.71 8.94 -1.54
C THR A 47 5.20 9.09 -1.72
N TYR A 48 4.73 10.26 -2.17
CA TYR A 48 3.30 10.46 -2.49
C TYR A 48 2.84 9.57 -3.66
N VAL A 49 3.63 9.48 -4.74
CA VAL A 49 3.34 8.61 -5.88
C VAL A 49 3.22 7.15 -5.44
N THR A 50 4.23 6.64 -4.73
CA THR A 50 4.27 5.23 -4.32
C THR A 50 3.18 4.88 -3.31
N CYS A 51 2.84 5.81 -2.40
CA CYS A 51 1.66 5.69 -1.52
C CYS A 51 0.36 5.57 -2.34
N THR A 52 0.19 6.43 -3.35
CA THR A 52 -0.97 6.40 -4.23
C THR A 52 -1.04 5.08 -5.00
N ILE A 53 0.07 4.64 -5.61
CA ILE A 53 0.15 3.37 -6.33
C ILE A 53 -0.23 2.21 -5.41
N GLN A 54 0.26 2.19 -4.16
CA GLN A 54 -0.06 1.15 -3.20
C GLN A 54 -1.56 1.10 -2.88
N ASN A 55 -2.16 2.24 -2.50
CA ASN A 55 -3.57 2.29 -2.11
C ASN A 55 -4.51 1.93 -3.28
N TYR A 56 -4.23 2.44 -4.48
CA TYR A 56 -5.02 2.10 -5.67
C TYR A 56 -4.80 0.65 -6.13
N SER A 57 -3.61 0.08 -5.92
CA SER A 57 -3.36 -1.35 -6.19
C SER A 57 -4.19 -2.25 -5.27
N LEU A 58 -4.28 -1.90 -3.98
CA LEU A 58 -5.13 -2.60 -3.02
C LEU A 58 -6.62 -2.44 -3.33
N LEU A 59 -7.04 -1.24 -3.77
CA LEU A 59 -8.41 -1.00 -4.25
C LEU A 59 -8.74 -1.88 -5.46
N LEU A 60 -7.86 -1.90 -6.47
CA LEU A 60 -8.06 -2.72 -7.66
C LEU A 60 -8.11 -4.21 -7.31
N GLN A 61 -7.28 -4.65 -6.35
CA GLN A 61 -7.34 -6.01 -5.82
C GLN A 61 -8.69 -6.30 -5.14
N ALA A 62 -9.23 -5.38 -4.35
CA ALA A 62 -10.54 -5.52 -3.70
C ALA A 62 -11.67 -5.62 -4.74
N ILE A 63 -11.69 -4.73 -5.74
CA ILE A 63 -12.66 -4.74 -6.85
C ILE A 63 -12.60 -6.09 -7.59
N TYR A 64 -11.40 -6.52 -7.96
CA TYR A 64 -11.22 -7.79 -8.67
C TYR A 64 -11.75 -8.99 -7.87
N ARG A 65 -11.50 -9.01 -6.55
CA ARG A 65 -12.01 -10.07 -5.67
C ARG A 65 -13.52 -10.07 -5.57
N TYR A 66 -14.13 -8.90 -5.45
CA TYR A 66 -15.58 -8.76 -5.45
C TYR A 66 -16.19 -9.29 -6.75
N LEU A 67 -15.67 -8.86 -7.90
CA LEU A 67 -16.14 -9.33 -9.21
C LEU A 67 -15.98 -10.84 -9.37
N PHE A 68 -14.87 -11.42 -8.91
CA PHE A 68 -14.61 -12.86 -8.98
C PHE A 68 -15.61 -13.68 -8.17
N ILE A 69 -15.98 -13.22 -6.97
CA ILE A 69 -16.88 -13.96 -6.07
C ILE A 69 -18.35 -13.77 -6.47
N VAL A 70 -18.75 -12.54 -6.80
CA VAL A 70 -20.16 -12.21 -7.08
C VAL A 70 -20.55 -12.54 -8.53
N HIS A 71 -19.61 -12.43 -9.47
CA HIS A 71 -19.86 -12.62 -10.91
C HIS A 71 -18.89 -13.63 -11.56
N PRO A 72 -18.84 -14.89 -11.09
CA PRO A 72 -17.88 -15.89 -11.58
C PRO A 72 -18.04 -16.22 -13.08
N ASN A 73 -19.23 -16.02 -13.65
CA ASN A 73 -19.51 -16.36 -15.06
C ASN A 73 -19.01 -15.29 -16.05
N ARG A 74 -18.56 -14.12 -15.57
CA ARG A 74 -18.09 -13.03 -16.45
C ARG A 74 -16.58 -13.14 -16.69
N LEU A 75 -16.21 -14.09 -17.56
CA LEU A 75 -14.82 -14.38 -17.97
C LEU A 75 -14.01 -13.16 -18.47
N PHE A 76 -14.69 -12.14 -18.98
CA PHE A 76 -14.06 -10.88 -19.44
C PHE A 76 -13.16 -10.24 -18.37
N TRP A 77 -13.63 -10.16 -17.12
CA TRP A 77 -12.88 -9.55 -16.02
C TRP A 77 -11.66 -10.37 -15.59
N HIS A 78 -11.61 -11.65 -15.96
CA HIS A 78 -10.52 -12.55 -15.62
C HIS A 78 -9.38 -12.50 -16.63
N SER A 79 -9.57 -11.83 -17.77
CA SER A 79 -8.53 -11.70 -18.80
C SER A 79 -7.31 -10.93 -18.28
N TYR A 80 -6.12 -11.47 -18.55
CA TYR A 80 -4.85 -10.85 -18.17
C TYR A 80 -4.66 -9.47 -18.82
N ARG A 81 -5.18 -9.28 -20.04
CA ARG A 81 -5.08 -8.01 -20.78
C ARG A 81 -5.82 -6.88 -20.08
N ILE A 82 -7.01 -7.18 -19.54
CA ILE A 82 -7.84 -6.22 -18.82
C ILE A 82 -7.21 -5.88 -17.46
N GLN A 83 -6.67 -6.88 -16.77
CA GLN A 83 -5.94 -6.66 -15.52
C GLN A 83 -4.72 -5.76 -15.73
N LEU A 84 -3.94 -6.01 -16.78
CA LEU A 84 -2.78 -5.19 -17.12
C LEU A 84 -3.19 -3.75 -17.47
N MET A 85 -4.24 -3.59 -18.28
CA MET A 85 -4.77 -2.28 -18.64
C MET A 85 -5.18 -1.47 -17.40
N PHE A 86 -5.90 -2.08 -16.44
CA PHE A 86 -6.27 -1.41 -15.20
C PHE A 86 -5.06 -1.05 -14.33
N ILE A 87 -4.05 -1.91 -14.28
CA ILE A 87 -2.80 -1.61 -13.59
C ILE A 87 -2.14 -0.39 -14.24
N CYS A 88 -1.93 -0.38 -15.56
CA CYS A 88 -1.33 0.74 -16.29
C CYS A 88 -2.10 2.05 -16.04
N ILE A 89 -3.43 2.03 -16.14
CA ILE A 89 -4.27 3.21 -15.89
C ILE A 89 -4.10 3.69 -14.43
N SER A 90 -4.13 2.77 -13.47
CA SER A 90 -3.97 3.14 -12.05
C SER A 90 -2.61 3.77 -11.75
N TRP A 91 -1.54 3.29 -12.40
CA TRP A 91 -0.21 3.87 -12.25
C TRP A 91 -0.10 5.25 -12.88
N ILE A 92 -0.67 5.44 -14.08
CA ILE A 92 -0.70 6.77 -14.73
C ILE A 92 -1.44 7.78 -13.84
N ILE A 93 -2.60 7.41 -13.32
CA ILE A 93 -3.37 8.26 -12.39
C ILE A 93 -2.56 8.55 -11.12
N ALA A 94 -1.92 7.54 -10.55
CA ALA A 94 -1.15 7.67 -9.31
C ALA A 94 0.10 8.55 -9.47
N ILE A 95 0.69 8.60 -10.67
CA ILE A 95 1.80 9.52 -11.01
C ILE A 95 1.27 10.92 -11.28
N ALA A 96 0.15 11.04 -12.01
CA ALA A 96 -0.41 12.33 -12.41
C ALA A 96 -0.98 13.13 -11.23
N LEU A 97 -1.61 12.47 -10.25
CA LEU A 97 -2.22 13.13 -9.09
C LEU A 97 -1.24 14.04 -8.31
N PRO A 98 -0.07 13.54 -7.84
CA PRO A 98 0.89 14.37 -7.13
C PRO A 98 1.72 15.28 -8.04
N MET A 99 1.59 15.18 -9.38
CA MET A 99 2.46 15.87 -10.33
C MET A 99 2.29 17.39 -10.28
N GLU A 100 1.09 17.88 -10.02
CA GLU A 100 0.81 19.32 -9.91
C GLU A 100 1.67 19.98 -8.81
N TYR A 101 1.91 19.28 -7.69
CA TYR A 101 2.68 19.79 -6.57
C TYR A 101 4.18 19.92 -6.84
N LEU A 102 4.67 19.24 -7.88
CA LEU A 102 6.04 19.40 -8.34
C LEU A 102 6.22 20.75 -9.06
N PHE A 103 5.19 21.22 -9.76
CA PHE A 103 5.22 22.48 -10.50
C PHE A 103 4.86 23.69 -9.63
N THR A 104 3.98 23.53 -8.65
CA THR A 104 3.61 24.61 -7.73
C THR A 104 4.65 24.86 -6.63
N GLY A 105 5.60 23.93 -6.44
CA GLY A 105 6.67 24.06 -5.45
C GLY A 105 6.19 23.88 -4.01
N GLU A 106 5.07 23.19 -3.79
CA GLU A 106 4.50 22.97 -2.46
C GLU A 106 5.25 21.90 -1.65
N ILE A 107 5.97 21.00 -2.33
CA ILE A 107 6.85 20.01 -1.70
C ILE A 107 8.19 20.68 -1.40
N ILE A 108 8.44 20.98 -0.13
CA ILE A 108 9.65 21.66 0.33
C ILE A 108 10.37 20.86 1.41
N TYR A 109 11.63 21.20 1.64
CA TYR A 109 12.36 20.69 2.79
C TYR A 109 11.85 21.37 4.06
N ASP A 110 11.24 20.59 4.94
CA ASP A 110 10.78 21.05 6.25
C ASP A 110 11.95 20.96 7.23
N VAL A 111 12.51 22.11 7.60
CA VAL A 111 13.66 22.21 8.52
C VAL A 111 13.34 21.67 9.91
N ASP A 112 12.09 21.81 10.35
CA ASP A 112 11.65 21.41 11.69
C ASP A 112 11.55 19.90 11.83
N ASN A 113 11.10 19.24 10.77
CA ASN A 113 10.94 17.78 10.74
C ASN A 113 12.12 17.07 10.04
N GLN A 114 13.00 17.81 9.37
CA GLN A 114 14.08 17.33 8.50
C GLN A 114 13.62 16.26 7.51
N ILE A 115 12.46 16.50 6.89
CA ILE A 115 11.88 15.65 5.85
C ILE A 115 11.39 16.51 4.70
N CYS A 116 11.26 15.88 3.54
CA CYS A 116 10.78 16.51 2.33
C CYS A 116 9.31 16.14 2.15
N GLN A 117 8.43 17.09 2.44
CA GLN A 117 7.00 16.87 2.39
C GLN A 117 6.27 18.16 2.02
N MET A 118 4.99 18.04 1.70
CA MET A 118 4.13 19.20 1.59
C MET A 118 3.96 19.85 2.97
N THR A 119 3.98 21.18 3.03
CA THR A 119 3.80 21.90 4.30
C THR A 119 2.49 21.50 4.98
N LEU A 120 2.56 21.06 6.24
CA LEU A 120 1.43 20.60 7.04
C LEU A 120 0.55 21.76 7.56
N ARG A 121 0.26 22.74 6.71
CA ARG A 121 -0.64 23.86 7.02
C ARG A 121 -2.03 23.55 6.45
N PHE A 122 -3.06 24.15 7.06
CA PHE A 122 -4.41 24.06 6.51
C PHE A 122 -4.45 24.69 5.12
N SER A 123 -4.44 23.85 4.10
CA SER A 123 -4.54 24.24 2.70
C SER A 123 -5.44 23.28 1.95
N PHE A 124 -6.05 23.78 0.88
CA PHE A 124 -6.85 22.96 -0.02
C PHE A 124 -6.03 21.78 -0.57
N SER A 125 -4.77 22.02 -0.93
CA SER A 125 -3.83 21.00 -1.39
C SER A 125 -3.68 19.84 -0.42
N VAL A 126 -3.48 20.10 0.88
CA VAL A 126 -3.31 19.05 1.91
C VAL A 126 -4.57 18.21 2.02
N ILE A 127 -5.73 18.85 2.04
CA ILE A 127 -7.03 18.18 2.14
C ILE A 127 -7.27 17.33 0.89
N TYR A 128 -7.10 17.91 -0.29
CA TYR A 128 -7.28 17.22 -1.56
C TYR A 128 -6.39 15.98 -1.66
N MET A 129 -5.10 16.12 -1.34
CA MET A 129 -4.17 15.00 -1.32
C MET A 129 -4.55 13.93 -0.30
N ALA A 130 -4.90 14.32 0.94
CA ALA A 130 -5.32 13.35 1.95
C ALA A 130 -6.56 12.54 1.52
N PHE A 131 -7.54 13.20 0.89
CA PHE A 131 -8.73 12.53 0.37
C PHE A 131 -8.42 11.62 -0.83
N CYS A 132 -7.67 12.12 -1.82
CA CYS A 132 -7.37 11.36 -3.03
C CYS A 132 -6.42 10.18 -2.77
N LEU A 133 -5.40 10.37 -1.93
CA LEU A 133 -4.39 9.35 -1.67
C LEU A 133 -4.89 8.27 -0.71
N PHE A 134 -5.70 8.65 0.28
CA PHE A 134 -6.08 7.77 1.37
C PHE A 134 -7.59 7.65 1.55
N GLY A 135 -8.30 8.77 1.70
CA GLY A 135 -9.73 8.77 2.03
C GLY A 135 -10.61 7.98 1.05
N ILE A 136 -10.52 8.29 -0.24
CA ILE A 136 -11.27 7.62 -1.32
C ILE A 136 -10.88 6.14 -1.45
N PRO A 137 -9.60 5.76 -1.65
CA PRO A 137 -9.26 4.35 -1.84
C PRO A 137 -9.59 3.49 -0.62
N VAL A 138 -9.32 3.97 0.60
CA VAL A 138 -9.61 3.20 1.82
C VAL A 138 -11.11 3.04 2.05
N SER A 139 -11.90 4.12 1.90
CA SER A 139 -13.36 4.03 2.06
C SER A 139 -13.99 3.07 1.05
N MET A 140 -13.54 3.12 -0.21
CA MET A 140 -13.99 2.20 -1.26
C MET A 140 -13.60 0.75 -0.95
N ILE A 141 -12.37 0.50 -0.48
CA ILE A 141 -11.93 -0.84 -0.07
C ILE A 141 -12.84 -1.38 1.05
N MET A 142 -13.09 -0.58 2.08
CA MET A 142 -13.94 -0.97 3.21
C MET A 142 -15.36 -1.28 2.76
N PHE A 143 -15.92 -0.43 1.89
CA PHE A 143 -17.25 -0.63 1.32
C PHE A 143 -17.35 -1.92 0.50
N ILE A 144 -16.38 -2.19 -0.38
CA ILE A 144 -16.34 -3.41 -1.20
C ILE A 144 -16.26 -4.66 -0.32
N TYR A 145 -15.41 -4.66 0.70
CA TYR A 145 -15.30 -5.81 1.62
C TYR A 145 -16.57 -6.00 2.45
N PHE A 146 -17.22 -4.91 2.88
CA PHE A 146 -18.51 -4.99 3.54
C PHE A 146 -19.57 -5.66 2.65
N LEU A 147 -19.67 -5.26 1.38
CA LEU A 147 -20.57 -5.89 0.40
C LEU A 147 -20.25 -7.37 0.20
N LEU A 148 -18.96 -7.72 0.10
CA LEU A 148 -18.50 -9.08 -0.08
C LEU A 148 -18.88 -9.98 1.11
N VAL A 149 -18.67 -9.50 2.34
CA VAL A 149 -19.06 -10.22 3.56
C VAL A 149 -20.59 -10.42 3.62
N ARG A 150 -21.37 -9.39 3.26
CA ARG A 150 -22.84 -9.50 3.18
C ARG A 150 -23.28 -10.55 2.16
N TYR A 151 -22.71 -10.50 0.95
CA TYR A 151 -23.01 -11.44 -0.13
C TYR A 151 -22.78 -12.89 0.30
N VAL A 152 -21.62 -13.14 0.91
CA VAL A 152 -21.28 -14.45 1.42
C VAL A 152 -22.21 -14.93 2.52
N LYS A 153 -22.55 -14.06 3.48
CA LYS A 153 -23.44 -14.44 4.60
C LYS A 153 -24.81 -14.84 4.06
N GLN A 154 -25.31 -14.11 3.06
CA GLN A 154 -26.56 -14.42 2.38
C GLN A 154 -26.49 -15.73 1.57
N MET A 155 -25.38 -15.97 0.86
CA MET A 155 -25.17 -17.23 0.15
C MET A 155 -25.11 -18.44 1.10
N SER A 156 -24.44 -18.30 2.25
CA SER A 156 -24.36 -19.34 3.28
C SER A 156 -25.72 -19.68 3.90
N ALA A 157 -26.65 -18.73 3.96
CA ALA A 157 -27.99 -18.94 4.49
C ALA A 157 -28.93 -19.63 3.49
N ASN A 158 -28.73 -19.40 2.18
CA ASN A 158 -29.67 -19.81 1.14
C ASN A 158 -29.24 -21.06 0.35
N VAL A 159 -28.01 -21.56 0.51
CA VAL A 159 -27.46 -22.64 -0.32
C VAL A 159 -27.33 -23.95 0.48
N ARG A 160 -27.98 -25.02 0.01
CA ARG A 160 -27.71 -26.41 0.46
C ARG A 160 -26.25 -26.76 0.16
N PRO A 161 -25.53 -27.51 1.03
CA PRO A 161 -24.10 -27.74 0.92
C PRO A 161 -23.75 -28.53 -0.34
N THR A 162 -23.62 -27.81 -1.44
CA THR A 162 -23.06 -28.27 -2.71
C THR A 162 -21.59 -27.86 -2.74
N ASN A 163 -20.78 -28.49 -3.59
CA ASN A 163 -19.31 -28.28 -3.70
C ASN A 163 -18.87 -26.81 -3.92
N THR A 164 -19.81 -25.88 -4.13
CA THR A 164 -19.59 -24.43 -4.25
C THR A 164 -19.36 -23.74 -2.89
N LEU A 165 -19.99 -24.20 -1.82
CA LEU A 165 -19.92 -23.58 -0.48
C LEU A 165 -18.53 -23.71 0.17
N PRO A 166 -17.85 -24.88 0.15
CA PRO A 166 -16.49 -25.01 0.69
C PRO A 166 -15.47 -24.20 -0.12
N ARG A 167 -15.68 -24.06 -1.43
CA ARG A 167 -14.82 -23.24 -2.31
C ARG A 167 -14.95 -21.75 -1.98
N ALA A 168 -16.19 -21.26 -1.85
CA ALA A 168 -16.46 -19.91 -1.40
C ALA A 168 -15.90 -19.62 0.00
N GLN A 169 -15.98 -20.59 0.92
CA GLN A 169 -15.39 -20.49 2.27
C GLN A 169 -13.86 -20.42 2.27
N ARG A 170 -13.17 -21.14 1.37
CA ARG A 170 -11.71 -21.01 1.19
C ARG A 170 -11.34 -19.64 0.63
N ASP A 171 -12.08 -19.15 -0.36
CA ASP A 171 -11.86 -17.82 -0.94
C ASP A 171 -12.12 -16.71 0.10
N LEU A 172 -13.08 -16.89 1.00
CA LEU A 172 -13.29 -16.03 2.17
C LEU A 172 -12.15 -16.01 3.16
N LYS A 173 -11.48 -17.15 3.38
CA LYS A 173 -10.30 -17.19 4.27
C LYS A 173 -9.19 -16.30 3.72
N MET A 174 -9.04 -16.25 2.40
CA MET A 174 -8.13 -15.32 1.71
C MET A 174 -8.62 -13.86 1.83
N VAL A 175 -9.93 -13.61 1.71
CA VAL A 175 -10.53 -12.28 1.94
C VAL A 175 -10.25 -11.80 3.36
N ARG A 176 -10.45 -12.65 4.39
CA ARG A 176 -10.17 -12.30 5.79
C ARG A 176 -8.73 -11.85 5.99
N ARG A 177 -7.77 -12.53 5.35
CA ARG A 177 -6.35 -12.14 5.38
C ARG A 177 -6.12 -10.75 4.77
N ILE A 178 -6.77 -10.44 3.65
CA ILE A 178 -6.64 -9.12 3.00
C ILE A 178 -7.34 -8.03 3.82
N VAL A 179 -8.49 -8.31 4.42
CA VAL A 179 -9.16 -7.37 5.35
C VAL A 179 -8.26 -7.07 6.55
N ILE A 180 -7.64 -8.09 7.15
CA ILE A 180 -6.65 -7.90 8.22
C ILE A 180 -5.50 -7.02 7.71
N LEU A 181 -5.01 -7.24 6.49
CA LEU A 181 -3.96 -6.44 5.90
C LEU A 181 -4.34 -4.97 5.72
N VAL A 182 -5.54 -4.71 5.20
CA VAL A 182 -6.09 -3.36 5.04
C VAL A 182 -6.29 -2.70 6.41
N MET A 183 -6.79 -3.43 7.40
CA MET A 183 -6.94 -2.93 8.77
C MET A 183 -5.58 -2.54 9.37
N ILE A 184 -4.55 -3.36 9.16
CA ILE A 184 -3.18 -3.01 9.57
C ILE A 184 -2.74 -1.73 8.85
N LEU A 185 -2.89 -1.64 7.53
CA LEU A 185 -2.52 -0.44 6.76
C LEU A 185 -3.25 0.82 7.25
N VAL A 186 -4.55 0.72 7.52
CA VAL A 186 -5.33 1.82 8.11
C VAL A 186 -4.79 2.21 9.48
N THR A 187 -4.46 1.24 10.32
CA THR A 187 -3.88 1.49 11.65
C THR A 187 -2.52 2.19 11.57
N ILE A 188 -1.72 1.87 10.54
CA ILE A 188 -0.41 2.47 10.27
C ILE A 188 -0.54 3.91 9.79
N CYS A 189 -1.49 4.19 8.90
CA CYS A 189 -1.71 5.53 8.37
C CYS A 189 -2.50 6.44 9.33
N PHE A 190 -3.25 5.86 10.28
CA PHE A 190 -4.03 6.58 11.27
C PHE A 190 -3.24 7.64 12.08
N PRO A 191 -2.05 7.35 12.64
CA PRO A 191 -1.28 8.37 13.35
C PRO A 191 -0.92 9.55 12.46
N TYR A 192 -0.50 9.33 11.21
CA TYR A 192 -0.18 10.40 10.27
C TYR A 192 -1.42 11.29 9.99
N GLN A 193 -2.58 10.66 9.78
CA GLN A 193 -3.83 11.40 9.60
C GLN A 193 -4.26 12.18 10.85
N LEU A 194 -4.04 11.60 12.02
CA LEU A 194 -4.32 12.27 13.30
C LEU A 194 -3.38 13.47 13.52
N PHE A 195 -2.10 13.36 13.16
CA PHE A 195 -1.17 14.48 13.18
C PHE A 195 -1.52 15.56 12.15
N LEU A 196 -1.98 15.18 10.96
CA LEU A 196 -2.52 16.12 9.97
C LEU A 196 -3.70 16.91 10.54
N ILE A 197 -4.66 16.24 11.18
CA ILE A 197 -5.82 16.87 11.81
C ILE A 197 -5.36 17.76 12.98
N MET A 198 -4.44 17.28 13.83
CA MET A 198 -3.90 18.08 14.93
C MET A 198 -3.16 19.33 14.43
N SER A 199 -2.48 19.25 13.29
CA SER A 199 -1.78 20.38 12.66
C SER A 199 -2.73 21.52 12.26
N PHE A 200 -4.03 21.24 12.14
CA PHE A 200 -5.02 22.29 11.90
C PHE A 200 -5.36 23.11 13.15
N PHE A 201 -5.20 22.53 14.34
CA PHE A 201 -5.58 23.18 15.60
C PHE A 201 -4.37 23.63 16.43
N ASN A 202 -3.25 22.91 16.37
CA ASN A 202 -2.07 23.14 17.18
C ASN A 202 -0.79 22.98 16.36
N ILE A 203 0.29 23.62 16.82
CA ILE A 203 1.63 23.37 16.31
C ILE A 203 1.99 21.92 16.66
N THR A 204 2.19 21.08 15.64
CA THR A 204 2.48 19.67 15.83
C THR A 204 3.82 19.48 16.56
N PRO A 205 3.86 18.73 17.68
CA PRO A 205 5.10 18.50 18.40
C PRO A 205 6.06 17.66 17.55
N LYS A 206 7.17 18.29 17.13
CA LYS A 206 8.16 17.79 16.16
C LYS A 206 8.62 16.35 16.44
N HIS A 207 8.96 16.04 17.69
CA HIS A 207 9.47 14.72 18.07
C HIS A 207 8.41 13.62 17.96
N ASN A 208 7.16 13.92 18.33
CA ASN A 208 6.07 12.92 18.28
C ASN A 208 5.73 12.56 16.84
N PHE A 209 5.76 13.55 15.95
CA PHE A 209 5.52 13.33 14.52
C PHE A 209 6.62 12.46 13.88
N ARG A 210 7.89 12.72 14.22
CA ARG A 210 9.04 11.94 13.73
C ARG A 210 9.03 10.50 14.23
N ILE A 211 8.73 10.29 15.52
CA ILE A 211 8.59 8.96 16.11
C ILE A 211 7.47 8.18 15.41
N ALA A 212 6.35 8.83 15.11
CA ALA A 212 5.25 8.20 14.40
C ALA A 212 5.63 7.72 12.99
N PHE A 213 6.50 8.46 12.29
CA PHE A 213 7.02 8.07 10.97
C PHE A 213 7.84 6.76 11.05
N ILE A 214 8.69 6.61 12.07
CA ILE A 214 9.50 5.40 12.31
C ILE A 214 8.61 4.19 12.65
N PHE A 215 7.59 4.38 13.49
CA PHE A 215 6.60 3.33 13.75
C PHE A 215 5.82 2.95 12.48
N GLY A 216 5.51 3.94 11.64
CA GLY A 216 4.92 3.75 10.32
C GLY A 216 5.74 2.81 9.44
N ASP A 217 7.05 3.07 9.33
CA ASP A 217 8.00 2.24 8.57
C ASP A 217 8.10 0.81 9.10
N THR A 218 8.22 0.67 10.42
CA THR A 218 8.32 -0.64 11.07
C THR A 218 7.06 -1.47 10.79
N ALA A 219 5.90 -0.84 10.86
CA ALA A 219 4.65 -1.52 10.60
C ALA A 219 4.45 -1.81 9.10
N MET A 220 4.93 -0.96 8.21
CA MET A 220 4.98 -1.23 6.76
C MET A 220 5.83 -2.46 6.43
N LEU A 221 6.95 -2.64 7.14
CA LEU A 221 7.77 -3.85 7.03
C LEU A 221 6.99 -5.10 7.49
N CYS A 222 6.22 -5.01 8.58
CA CYS A 222 5.32 -6.08 9.00
C CYS A 222 4.25 -6.39 7.94
N VAL A 223 3.69 -5.37 7.27
CA VAL A 223 2.74 -5.55 6.16
C VAL A 223 3.37 -6.29 5.00
N ILE A 224 4.60 -5.93 4.61
CA ILE A 224 5.35 -6.60 3.52
C ILE A 224 5.57 -8.08 3.86
N ILE A 225 6.03 -8.38 5.09
CA ILE A 225 6.23 -9.76 5.56
C ILE A 225 4.91 -10.52 5.53
N THR A 226 3.83 -9.90 5.98
CA THR A 226 2.49 -10.52 6.04
C THR A 226 1.93 -10.78 4.64
N LEU A 227 2.07 -9.83 3.71
CA LEU A 227 1.74 -10.00 2.28
C LEU A 227 2.49 -11.18 1.68
N PHE A 228 3.78 -11.28 1.98
CA PHE A 228 4.64 -12.35 1.49
C PHE A 228 4.20 -13.72 2.04
N GLN A 229 3.92 -13.82 3.34
CA GLN A 229 3.45 -15.05 3.96
C GLN A 229 2.06 -15.49 3.47
N PHE A 230 1.16 -14.55 3.19
CA PHE A 230 -0.19 -14.86 2.73
C PHE A 230 -0.28 -15.17 1.24
N THR A 231 0.75 -14.84 0.45
CA THR A 231 0.78 -15.16 -0.97
C THR A 231 1.40 -16.54 -1.19
N ASP A 232 0.65 -17.59 -0.84
CA ASP A 232 1.03 -19.00 -0.99
C ASP A 232 1.73 -19.34 -2.35
N PRO A 233 1.22 -18.92 -3.53
CA PRO A 233 1.89 -19.22 -4.80
C PRO A 233 3.22 -18.48 -4.99
N LEU A 234 3.37 -17.28 -4.42
CA LEU A 234 4.62 -16.51 -4.49
C LEU A 234 5.67 -17.14 -3.58
N LYS A 235 5.28 -17.52 -2.36
CA LYS A 235 6.11 -18.28 -1.42
C LYS A 235 6.59 -19.60 -2.02
N MET A 236 5.68 -20.37 -2.65
CA MET A 236 6.04 -21.63 -3.32
C MET A 236 6.98 -21.39 -4.51
N SER A 237 6.78 -20.33 -5.30
CA SER A 237 7.63 -20.01 -6.44
C SER A 237 9.04 -19.61 -5.99
N LEU A 238 9.16 -18.81 -4.93
CA LEU A 238 10.44 -18.41 -4.36
C LEU A 238 11.17 -19.56 -3.67
N MET A 239 10.47 -20.37 -2.87
CA MET A 239 11.05 -21.59 -2.29
C MET A 239 11.58 -22.54 -3.36
N LYS A 240 10.89 -22.65 -4.51
CA LYS A 240 11.36 -23.45 -5.65
C LYS A 240 12.65 -22.88 -6.28
N ILE A 241 12.79 -21.56 -6.36
CA ILE A 241 14.00 -20.88 -6.88
C ILE A 241 15.17 -21.06 -5.90
N ILE A 242 14.93 -20.83 -4.61
CA ILE A 242 15.94 -20.99 -3.54
C ILE A 242 16.42 -22.44 -3.48
N ASN A 243 15.51 -23.41 -3.51
CA ASN A 243 15.89 -24.83 -3.51
C ASN A 243 16.59 -25.25 -4.81
N ARG A 244 16.28 -24.63 -5.96
CA ARG A 244 17.04 -24.86 -7.21
C ARG A 244 18.47 -24.33 -7.12
N GLN A 245 18.69 -23.20 -6.44
CA GLN A 245 20.03 -22.66 -6.21
C GLN A 245 20.81 -23.49 -5.18
N ALA A 246 20.15 -24.01 -4.13
CA ALA A 246 20.77 -24.92 -3.16
C ALA A 246 21.21 -26.25 -3.79
N ASN A 247 20.48 -26.74 -4.79
CA ASN A 247 20.82 -27.97 -5.52
C ASN A 247 21.87 -27.77 -6.64
N MET A 248 22.36 -26.55 -6.87
CA MET A 248 23.41 -26.24 -7.87
C MET A 248 24.82 -26.14 -7.26
N VAL A 249 25.05 -26.64 -6.04
CA VAL A 249 26.39 -26.67 -5.44
C VAL A 249 27.16 -27.92 -5.86
N ILE A 250 28.03 -27.73 -6.86
CA ILE A 250 29.29 -28.41 -7.25
C ILE A 250 29.19 -29.92 -7.58
N PRO A 251 29.33 -30.34 -8.86
CA PRO A 251 29.76 -31.70 -9.15
C PRO A 251 31.18 -31.86 -8.59
N ALA A 252 31.34 -32.78 -7.64
CA ALA A 252 32.67 -33.20 -7.19
C ALA A 252 33.45 -33.68 -8.42
N VAL A 253 34.49 -32.93 -8.79
CA VAL A 253 35.46 -33.36 -9.78
C VAL A 253 36.26 -34.48 -9.12
N SER A 254 35.91 -35.73 -9.43
CA SER A 254 36.70 -36.93 -9.16
C SER A 254 37.62 -37.21 -10.33
#